data_AF-A8ZKY7-F1
#
_entry.id   AF-A8ZKY7-F1
#
_cell.length_a   1.000
_cell.length_b   1.000
_cell.length_c   1.000
_cell.angle_alpha   90.00
_cell.angle_beta   90.00
_cell.angle_gamma   90.00
#
_symmetry.space_group_name_H-M   'P 1'
#
loop_
_entity.id
_entity.type
_entity.pdbx_description
1 polymer ?
#
loop_
_entity_poly.entity_id
_entity_poly.type
_entity_poly.pdbx_seq_one_letter_code
_entity_poly.pdbx_strand_id
1 'polypeptide(L)'
;MIKTQDRSQAPLQQQAHVRPLGFGESPSGLAIFCNRANTNTWYTLNQDSQPVELPYPALTGYLQSIEFIKGEYKGKPKSKLRFKMMAHRPCTLEAGSESTFTKGFLSAIASLTPDHLHYPITIEAIPADEEKVLFCSVWLMGQKVFQAWDEQTNWREVARKAMTNVAQLQSG
;
A
#
# COMPACT_ATOMS: atom_id res chain seq x y z
N MET A 1 -23.32 -42.10 14.56
CA MET A 1 -22.00 -41.56 14.15
C MET A 1 -22.22 -40.65 12.96
N ILE A 2 -22.24 -39.33 13.19
CA ILE A 2 -22.43 -38.33 12.13
C ILE A 2 -21.02 -37.84 11.77
N LYS A 3 -20.59 -38.13 10.53
CA LYS A 3 -19.33 -37.59 9.99
C LYS A 3 -19.57 -36.14 9.59
N THR A 4 -19.11 -35.21 10.41
CA THR A 4 -19.03 -33.79 10.05
C THR A 4 -17.91 -33.65 9.03
N GLN A 5 -18.26 -33.37 7.77
CA GLN A 5 -17.31 -32.98 6.74
C GLN A 5 -16.75 -31.60 7.09
N ASP A 6 -15.47 -31.57 7.42
CA ASP A 6 -14.67 -30.37 7.52
C ASP A 6 -14.57 -29.74 6.13
N ARG A 7 -15.32 -28.65 5.90
CA ARG A 7 -15.18 -27.81 4.71
C ARG A 7 -13.91 -27.00 4.90
N SER A 8 -12.82 -27.53 4.37
CA SER A 8 -11.59 -26.77 4.12
C SER A 8 -11.96 -25.58 3.23
N GLN A 9 -12.03 -24.38 3.82
CA GLN A 9 -12.19 -23.15 3.07
C GLN A 9 -10.88 -22.88 2.32
N ALA A 10 -10.88 -23.15 1.02
CA ALA A 10 -9.84 -22.69 0.12
C ALA A 10 -9.78 -21.14 0.14
N PRO A 11 -8.61 -20.52 -0.09
CA PRO A 11 -8.49 -19.08 -0.15
C PRO A 11 -9.45 -18.52 -1.21
N LEU A 12 -10.18 -17.47 -0.86
CA LEU A 12 -11.06 -16.72 -1.77
C LEU A 12 -10.27 -16.34 -3.03
N GLN A 13 -10.54 -17.04 -4.13
CA GLN A 13 -10.06 -16.68 -5.46
C GLN A 13 -10.31 -15.18 -5.68
N GLN A 14 -9.26 -14.46 -6.08
CA GLN A 14 -9.32 -13.07 -6.52
C GLN A 14 -10.50 -12.92 -7.48
N GLN A 15 -11.59 -12.31 -7.02
CA GLN A 15 -12.69 -11.98 -7.91
C GLN A 15 -12.14 -10.97 -8.91
N ALA A 16 -11.90 -11.43 -10.14
CA ALA A 16 -11.42 -10.58 -11.22
C ALA A 16 -12.42 -9.43 -11.37
N HIS A 17 -11.93 -8.20 -11.29
CA HIS A 17 -12.74 -7.02 -11.54
C HIS A 17 -13.30 -7.10 -12.97
N VAL A 18 -14.60 -7.34 -13.10
CA VAL A 18 -15.28 -7.48 -14.39
C VAL A 18 -15.35 -6.11 -15.04
N ARG A 19 -14.71 -5.95 -16.21
CA ARG A 19 -14.69 -4.70 -16.95
C ARG A 19 -15.90 -4.61 -17.88
N PRO A 20 -16.61 -3.47 -17.93
CA PRO A 20 -17.70 -3.29 -18.88
C PRO A 20 -17.18 -3.28 -20.33
N LEU A 21 -18.05 -3.66 -21.28
CA LEU A 21 -17.76 -3.55 -22.72
C LEU A 21 -17.82 -2.09 -23.16
N GLY A 22 -16.97 -1.69 -24.11
CA GLY A 22 -16.89 -0.32 -24.64
C GLY A 22 -15.69 0.47 -24.09
N PHE A 23 -15.77 1.80 -24.14
CA PHE A 23 -14.73 2.66 -23.57
C PHE A 23 -14.78 2.62 -22.04
N GLY A 24 -13.61 2.49 -21.41
CA GLY A 24 -13.50 2.40 -19.96
C GLY A 24 -12.10 2.75 -19.47
N GLU A 25 -11.88 2.59 -18.17
CA GLU A 25 -10.59 2.88 -17.56
C GLU A 25 -9.48 1.94 -18.05
N SER A 26 -8.27 2.48 -18.18
CA SER A 26 -7.10 1.72 -18.62
C SER A 26 -6.81 0.53 -17.68
N PRO A 27 -6.58 -0.69 -18.23
CA PRO A 27 -6.15 -1.85 -17.46
C PRO A 27 -4.66 -1.83 -17.10
N SER A 28 -3.89 -0.91 -17.68
CA SER A 28 -2.46 -0.79 -17.45
C SER A 28 -2.15 -0.40 -16.01
N GLY A 29 -0.90 -0.67 -15.61
CA GLY A 29 -0.43 -0.31 -14.27
C GLY A 29 -0.53 1.19 -14.00
N LEU A 30 -0.99 1.54 -12.79
CA LEU A 30 -1.09 2.91 -12.31
C LEU A 30 0.05 3.23 -11.34
N ALA A 31 0.85 4.24 -11.66
CA ALA A 31 1.82 4.80 -10.73
C ALA A 31 1.15 5.87 -9.85
N ILE A 32 1.29 5.73 -8.53
CA ILE A 32 0.73 6.61 -7.51
C ILE A 32 1.85 7.14 -6.62
N PHE A 33 1.91 8.45 -6.44
CA PHE A 33 2.87 9.12 -5.59
C PHE A 33 2.19 9.57 -4.30
N CYS A 34 2.66 9.04 -3.18
CA CYS A 34 2.12 9.27 -1.84
C CYS A 34 2.86 10.45 -1.19
N ASN A 35 2.58 11.67 -1.62
CA ASN A 35 3.24 12.88 -1.12
C ASN A 35 2.35 14.12 -1.28
N ARG A 36 2.39 15.02 -0.29
CA ARG A 36 1.80 16.35 -0.35
C ARG A 36 2.87 17.36 -0.77
N ALA A 37 3.01 17.54 -2.06
CA ALA A 37 3.82 18.63 -2.62
C ALA A 37 2.94 19.75 -3.18
N ASN A 38 1.93 19.39 -3.97
CA ASN A 38 0.98 20.30 -4.60
C ASN A 38 -0.47 19.75 -4.55
N THR A 39 -0.71 18.71 -3.75
CA THR A 39 -1.96 17.93 -3.79
C THR A 39 -2.47 17.52 -2.42
N ASN A 40 -3.77 17.24 -2.30
CA ASN A 40 -4.43 16.90 -1.04
C ASN A 40 -3.91 15.62 -0.36
N THR A 41 -3.74 14.52 -1.11
CA THR A 41 -3.32 13.22 -0.53
C THR A 41 -2.26 12.52 -1.38
N TRP A 42 -2.65 12.02 -2.55
CA TRP A 42 -1.79 11.32 -3.50
C TRP A 42 -2.16 11.69 -4.93
N TYR A 43 -1.24 11.43 -5.86
CA TYR A 43 -1.40 11.84 -7.25
C TYR A 43 -0.79 10.85 -8.22
N THR A 44 -1.22 10.92 -9.47
CA THR A 44 -0.54 10.29 -10.61
C THR A 44 0.07 11.37 -11.51
N LEU A 45 0.82 10.98 -12.54
CA LEU A 45 1.35 11.91 -13.53
C LEU A 45 0.56 11.78 -14.83
N ASN A 46 0.18 12.91 -15.42
CA ASN A 46 -0.38 12.93 -16.78
C ASN A 46 0.72 12.74 -17.85
N GLN A 47 0.33 12.80 -19.11
CA GLN A 47 1.24 12.65 -20.25
C GLN A 47 2.37 13.70 -20.27
N ASP A 48 2.11 14.89 -19.73
CA ASP A 48 3.06 16.01 -19.61
C ASP A 48 3.87 15.98 -18.30
N SER A 49 3.85 14.84 -17.59
CA SER A 49 4.51 14.67 -16.28
C SER A 49 4.04 15.66 -15.21
N GLN A 50 2.82 16.19 -15.33
CA GLN A 50 2.20 17.05 -14.32
C GLN A 50 1.39 16.21 -13.31
N PRO A 51 1.43 16.57 -12.01
CA PRO A 51 0.60 15.92 -11.00
C PRO A 51 -0.90 16.05 -11.30
N VAL A 52 -1.62 14.94 -11.19
CA VAL A 52 -3.08 14.87 -11.23
C VAL A 52 -3.56 14.18 -9.95
N GLU A 53 -4.37 14.89 -9.16
CA GLU A 53 -4.91 14.37 -7.91
C GLU A 53 -5.79 13.14 -8.15
N LEU A 54 -5.65 12.14 -7.28
CA LEU A 54 -6.67 11.10 -7.18
C LEU A 54 -7.73 11.55 -6.16
N PRO A 55 -9.02 11.56 -6.54
CA PRO A 55 -10.08 12.15 -5.71
C PRO A 55 -10.41 11.33 -4.45
N TYR A 56 -10.05 10.05 -4.43
CA TYR A 56 -10.34 9.16 -3.32
C TYR A 56 -9.10 9.00 -2.43
N PRO A 57 -9.21 9.15 -1.10
CA PRO A 57 -8.06 9.03 -0.20
C PRO A 57 -7.67 7.59 0.12
N ALA A 58 -8.46 6.60 -0.32
CA ALA A 58 -8.26 5.19 0.01
C ALA A 58 -8.12 4.29 -1.23
N LEU A 59 -7.28 3.27 -1.11
CA LEU A 59 -7.05 2.23 -2.11
C LEU A 59 -7.13 0.87 -1.42
N THR A 60 -8.11 0.06 -1.82
CA THR A 60 -8.26 -1.32 -1.38
C THR A 60 -7.69 -2.28 -2.41
N GLY A 61 -6.90 -3.24 -1.98
CA GLY A 61 -6.34 -4.26 -2.85
C GLY A 61 -5.45 -5.27 -2.11
N TYR A 62 -4.91 -6.21 -2.87
CA TYR A 62 -3.98 -7.22 -2.38
C TYR A 62 -2.56 -6.69 -2.45
N LEU A 63 -1.84 -6.68 -1.33
CA LEU A 63 -0.43 -6.31 -1.30
C LEU A 63 0.41 -7.41 -1.96
N GLN A 64 1.28 -7.04 -2.90
CA GLN A 64 2.06 -8.01 -3.69
C GLN A 64 3.55 -7.98 -3.35
N SER A 65 4.11 -6.79 -3.14
CA SER A 65 5.52 -6.61 -2.84
C SER A 65 5.78 -5.27 -2.19
N ILE A 66 6.84 -5.20 -1.38
CA ILE A 66 7.39 -3.95 -0.85
C ILE A 66 8.92 -3.97 -1.04
N GLU A 67 9.48 -2.84 -1.45
CA GLU A 67 10.92 -2.69 -1.70
C GLU A 67 11.38 -1.26 -1.43
N PHE A 68 12.64 -1.10 -1.04
CA PHE A 68 13.28 0.22 -1.00
C PHE A 68 14.09 0.44 -2.26
N ILE A 69 13.74 1.48 -3.01
CA ILE A 69 14.45 1.86 -4.23
C ILE A 69 15.32 3.08 -3.96
N LYS A 70 16.52 3.09 -4.54
CA LYS A 70 17.37 4.28 -4.58
C LYS A 70 16.97 5.13 -5.78
N GLY A 71 16.95 6.44 -5.59
CA GLY A 71 16.79 7.41 -6.66
C GLY A 71 17.58 8.67 -6.34
N GLU A 72 17.46 9.66 -7.22
CA GLU A 72 18.04 10.97 -7.04
C GLU A 72 16.96 12.04 -7.13
N TYR A 73 17.01 13.03 -6.24
CA TYR A 73 16.14 14.20 -6.31
C TYR A 73 16.97 15.45 -6.04
N LYS A 74 17.00 16.37 -7.01
CA LYS A 74 17.83 17.59 -6.98
C LYS A 74 19.30 17.29 -6.66
N GLY A 75 19.86 16.25 -7.30
CA GLY A 75 21.26 15.83 -7.13
C GLY A 75 21.61 15.21 -5.77
N LYS A 76 20.61 14.96 -4.90
CA LYS A 76 20.81 14.25 -3.63
C LYS A 76 20.26 12.83 -3.73
N PRO A 77 20.99 11.81 -3.26
CA PRO A 77 20.47 10.46 -3.17
C PRO A 77 19.25 10.47 -2.24
N LYS A 78 18.14 9.93 -2.73
CA LYS A 78 16.93 9.72 -1.95
C LYS A 78 16.53 8.26 -2.03
N SER A 79 16.09 7.72 -0.91
CA SER A 79 15.43 6.42 -0.87
C SER A 79 13.92 6.60 -0.89
N LYS A 80 13.23 5.73 -1.62
CA LYS A 80 11.77 5.65 -1.62
C LYS A 80 11.35 4.25 -1.20
N LEU A 81 10.27 4.16 -0.44
CA LEU A 81 9.50 2.94 -0.35
C LEU A 81 8.67 2.83 -1.63
N ARG A 82 8.76 1.69 -2.31
CA ARG A 82 7.85 1.29 -3.39
C ARG A 82 7.08 0.06 -2.95
N PHE A 83 5.77 0.06 -3.18
CA PHE A 83 4.95 -1.12 -2.95
C PHE A 83 3.96 -1.32 -4.09
N LYS A 84 3.68 -2.60 -4.40
CA LYS A 84 2.78 -3.00 -5.47
C LYS A 84 1.52 -3.61 -4.88
N MET A 85 0.37 -3.18 -5.39
CA MET A 85 -0.93 -3.69 -5.01
C MET A 85 -1.71 -4.12 -6.24
N MET A 86 -2.45 -5.23 -6.14
CA MET A 86 -3.50 -5.58 -7.09
C MET A 86 -4.84 -5.05 -6.57
N ALA A 87 -5.38 -4.01 -7.20
CA ALA A 87 -6.70 -3.43 -6.91
C ALA A 87 -7.65 -3.67 -8.11
N HIS A 88 -8.44 -2.67 -8.51
CA HIS A 88 -9.17 -2.69 -9.80
C HIS A 88 -8.23 -2.83 -11.01
N ARG A 89 -6.95 -2.49 -10.84
CA ARG A 89 -5.82 -2.73 -11.75
C ARG A 89 -4.50 -2.81 -10.94
N PRO A 90 -3.37 -3.19 -11.54
CA PRO A 90 -2.08 -3.12 -10.87
C PRO A 90 -1.74 -1.68 -10.48
N CYS A 91 -1.38 -1.45 -9.23
CA CYS A 91 -0.97 -0.14 -8.72
C CYS A 91 0.45 -0.23 -8.16
N THR A 92 1.32 0.71 -8.54
CA THR A 92 2.64 0.91 -7.93
C THR A 92 2.61 2.21 -7.15
N LEU A 93 2.81 2.13 -5.84
CA LEU A 93 2.79 3.26 -4.93
C LEU A 93 4.21 3.59 -4.50
N GLU A 94 4.55 4.89 -4.50
CA GLU A 94 5.85 5.37 -4.05
C GLU A 94 5.72 6.45 -2.97
N ALA A 95 6.50 6.33 -1.90
CA ALA A 95 6.61 7.31 -0.82
C ALA A 95 8.08 7.53 -0.45
N GLY A 96 8.43 8.69 0.11
CA GLY A 96 9.78 8.91 0.65
C GLY A 96 10.05 7.96 1.82
N SER A 97 11.24 7.35 1.89
CA SER A 97 11.54 6.31 2.91
C SER A 97 11.36 6.80 4.35
N GLU A 98 11.68 8.06 4.62
CA GLU A 98 11.61 8.64 5.97
C GLU A 98 10.28 9.35 6.26
N SER A 99 9.34 9.34 5.31
CA SER A 99 8.06 10.05 5.45
C SER A 99 7.16 9.42 6.52
N THR A 100 6.30 10.25 7.12
CA THR A 100 5.26 9.79 8.05
C THR A 100 4.34 8.75 7.41
N PHE A 101 4.05 8.88 6.12
CA PHE A 101 3.31 7.89 5.35
C PHE A 101 3.99 6.52 5.36
N THR A 102 5.29 6.48 5.02
CA THR A 102 6.07 5.24 5.02
C THR A 102 6.15 4.63 6.42
N LYS A 103 6.35 5.45 7.45
CA LYS A 103 6.37 5.01 8.84
C LYS A 103 5.06 4.35 9.26
N GLY A 104 3.92 4.99 9.01
CA GLY A 104 2.59 4.43 9.31
C GLY A 104 2.31 3.14 8.54
N PHE A 105 2.66 3.11 7.26
CA PHE A 105 2.52 1.92 6.42
C PHE A 105 3.36 0.74 6.95
N LEU A 106 4.66 0.93 7.15
CA LEU A 106 5.56 -0.15 7.58
C LEU A 106 5.20 -0.66 8.97
N SER A 107 4.86 0.22 9.91
CA SER A 107 4.41 -0.19 11.25
C SER A 107 3.17 -1.07 11.19
N ALA A 108 2.19 -0.69 10.36
CA ALA A 108 0.99 -1.52 10.17
C ALA A 108 1.33 -2.88 9.54
N ILE A 109 2.08 -2.92 8.44
CA ILE A 109 2.43 -4.18 7.75
C ILE A 109 3.30 -5.09 8.65
N ALA A 110 4.20 -4.52 9.46
CA ALA A 110 5.00 -5.27 10.43
C ALA A 110 4.17 -5.85 11.60
N SER A 111 3.01 -5.27 11.89
CA SER A 111 2.09 -5.75 12.92
C SER A 111 1.20 -6.91 12.43
N LEU A 112 0.97 -7.00 11.13
CA LEU A 112 0.21 -8.07 10.50
C LEU A 112 1.03 -9.36 10.41
N THR A 113 0.36 -10.50 10.27
CA THR A 113 0.97 -11.78 9.94
C THR A 113 0.95 -11.96 8.41
N PRO A 114 1.77 -12.86 7.85
CA PRO A 114 1.67 -13.24 6.44
C PRO A 114 0.25 -13.66 6.04
N ASP A 115 -0.42 -14.47 6.86
CA ASP A 115 -1.81 -14.91 6.63
C ASP A 115 -2.80 -13.75 6.49
N HIS A 116 -2.65 -12.69 7.30
CA HIS A 116 -3.48 -11.50 7.16
C HIS A 116 -3.29 -10.80 5.81
N LEU A 117 -2.09 -10.85 5.23
CA LEU A 117 -1.77 -10.17 3.98
C LEU A 117 -2.28 -10.92 2.72
N HIS A 118 -2.80 -12.14 2.87
CA HIS A 118 -3.58 -12.80 1.82
C HIS A 118 -4.97 -12.19 1.62
N TYR A 119 -5.46 -11.42 2.59
CA TYR A 119 -6.71 -10.67 2.48
C TYR A 119 -6.45 -9.26 1.93
N PRO A 120 -7.44 -8.67 1.23
CA PRO A 120 -7.30 -7.29 0.76
C PRO A 120 -7.19 -6.33 1.95
N ILE A 121 -6.22 -5.42 1.85
CA ILE A 121 -6.05 -4.32 2.80
C ILE A 121 -6.47 -3.00 2.14
N THR A 122 -6.93 -2.06 2.95
CA THR A 122 -7.17 -0.69 2.50
C THR A 122 -6.07 0.20 3.02
N ILE A 123 -5.40 0.91 2.12
CA ILE A 123 -4.45 1.97 2.44
C ILE A 123 -5.19 3.29 2.31
N GLU A 124 -5.18 4.11 3.35
CA GLU A 124 -5.82 5.42 3.38
C GLU A 124 -4.78 6.51 3.67
N ALA A 125 -4.66 7.45 2.75
CA ALA A 125 -3.82 8.62 2.83
C ALA A 125 -4.56 9.75 3.55
N ILE A 126 -4.06 10.18 4.70
CA ILE A 126 -4.71 11.18 5.56
C ILE A 126 -3.82 12.43 5.63
N PRO A 127 -4.30 13.60 5.16
CA PRO A 127 -3.53 14.84 5.29
C PRO A 127 -3.49 15.30 6.76
N ALA A 128 -2.33 15.81 7.19
CA ALA A 128 -2.22 16.55 8.44
C ALA A 128 -2.55 18.04 8.24
N ASP A 129 -2.69 18.79 9.34
CA ASP A 129 -2.81 20.26 9.26
C ASP A 129 -1.52 20.92 8.71
N GLU A 130 -0.35 20.32 8.98
CA GLU A 130 0.92 20.76 8.40
C GLU A 130 0.98 20.45 6.89
N GLU A 131 1.29 21.47 6.07
CA GLU A 131 1.15 21.49 4.60
C GLU A 131 1.81 20.32 3.83
N LYS A 132 2.70 19.54 4.45
CA LYS A 132 3.50 18.50 3.78
C LYS A 132 3.40 17.13 4.43
N VAL A 133 2.74 17.02 5.58
CA VAL A 133 2.66 15.75 6.30
C VAL A 133 1.45 14.97 5.81
N LEU A 134 1.72 13.72 5.44
CA LEU A 134 0.72 12.73 5.02
C LEU A 134 0.88 11.50 5.90
N PHE A 135 -0.19 11.12 6.58
CA PHE A 135 -0.27 9.88 7.35
C PHE A 135 -0.81 8.74 6.49
N CYS A 136 -0.51 7.52 6.90
CA CYS A 136 -1.02 6.30 6.27
C CYS A 136 -1.77 5.47 7.32
N SER A 137 -3.08 5.30 7.13
CA SER A 137 -3.86 4.30 7.86
C SER A 137 -3.99 3.04 7.02
N VAL A 138 -3.84 1.89 7.67
CA VAL A 138 -4.06 0.58 7.04
C VAL A 138 -5.25 -0.08 7.71
N TRP A 139 -6.15 -0.61 6.90
CA TRP A 139 -7.35 -1.29 7.36
C TRP A 139 -7.37 -2.73 6.84
N LEU A 140 -7.76 -3.66 7.71
CA LEU A 140 -7.96 -5.06 7.39
C LEU A 140 -9.38 -5.44 7.80
N MET A 141 -10.17 -5.96 6.85
CA MET A 141 -11.57 -6.38 7.09
C MET A 141 -12.42 -5.29 7.78
N GLY A 142 -12.23 -4.02 7.41
CA GLY A 142 -12.96 -2.88 7.96
C GLY A 142 -12.45 -2.37 9.31
N GLN A 143 -11.44 -3.01 9.90
CA GLN A 143 -10.82 -2.56 11.15
C GLN A 143 -9.48 -1.89 10.90
N LYS A 144 -9.24 -0.77 11.58
CA LYS A 144 -7.96 -0.08 11.53
C LYS A 144 -6.89 -0.92 12.21
N VAL A 145 -5.81 -1.21 11.50
CA VAL A 145 -4.63 -1.88 12.05
C VAL A 145 -3.93 -0.89 12.97
N PHE A 146 -3.79 -1.24 14.25
CA PHE A 146 -3.21 -0.35 15.24
C PHE A 146 -1.72 -0.08 14.95
N GLN A 147 -1.32 1.18 15.14
CA GLN A 147 0.02 1.67 14.86
C GLN A 147 0.49 2.45 16.10
N ALA A 148 1.28 1.82 16.96
CA ALA A 148 2.06 2.53 17.96
C ALA A 148 3.52 2.58 17.50
N TRP A 149 4.07 3.78 17.45
CA TRP A 149 5.48 4.04 17.28
C TRP A 149 5.81 5.39 17.92
N ASP A 150 7.06 5.55 18.29
CA ASP A 150 7.60 6.69 18.99
C ASP A 150 8.98 7.05 18.43
N GLU A 151 9.68 7.99 19.06
CA GLU A 151 11.02 8.42 18.66
C GLU A 151 12.09 7.33 18.84
N GLN A 152 11.86 6.34 19.71
CA GLN A 152 12.80 5.24 19.99
C GLN A 152 12.60 4.04 19.06
N THR A 153 11.55 4.08 18.23
CA THR A 153 11.18 2.97 17.35
C THR A 153 12.32 2.65 16.38
N ASN A 154 12.76 1.39 16.40
CA ASN A 154 13.80 0.89 15.49
C ASN A 154 13.22 0.65 14.08
N TRP A 155 13.25 1.70 13.26
CA TRP A 155 12.70 1.67 11.90
C TRP A 155 13.34 0.63 10.98
N ARG A 156 14.61 0.27 11.20
CA ARG A 156 15.25 -0.79 10.42
C ARG A 156 14.62 -2.14 10.70
N GLU A 157 14.35 -2.43 11.98
CA GLU A 157 13.72 -3.69 12.39
C GLU A 157 12.25 -3.75 11.96
N VAL A 158 11.51 -2.65 12.09
CA VAL A 158 10.12 -2.54 11.58
C VAL A 158 10.08 -2.79 10.07
N ALA A 159 10.94 -2.11 9.31
CA ALA A 159 11.03 -2.29 7.87
C ALA A 159 11.39 -3.74 7.49
N ARG A 160 12.38 -4.33 8.17
CA ARG A 160 12.78 -5.73 7.95
C ARG A 160 11.62 -6.68 8.19
N LYS A 161 10.90 -6.54 9.32
CA LYS A 161 9.75 -7.37 9.65
C LYS A 161 8.62 -7.24 8.63
N ALA A 162 8.27 -6.02 8.23
CA ALA A 162 7.28 -5.79 7.18
C ALA A 162 7.68 -6.49 5.87
N MET A 163 8.94 -6.34 5.43
CA MET A 163 9.44 -6.98 4.22
C MET A 163 9.41 -8.50 4.32
N THR A 164 9.78 -9.07 5.48
CA THR A 164 9.69 -10.51 5.73
C THR A 164 8.24 -11.00 5.65
N ASN A 165 7.28 -10.29 6.22
CA ASN A 165 5.87 -10.66 6.16
C ASN A 165 5.37 -10.72 4.71
N VAL A 166 5.72 -9.71 3.90
CA VAL A 166 5.29 -9.61 2.49
C VAL A 166 6.00 -10.64 1.60
N ALA A 167 7.28 -10.93 1.85
CA ALA A 167 8.04 -11.91 1.07
C ALA A 167 7.45 -13.34 1.18
N GLN A 168 6.84 -13.68 2.32
CA GLN A 168 6.19 -14.98 2.51
C GLN A 168 4.97 -15.20 1.61
N LEU A 169 4.34 -14.12 1.11
CA LEU A 169 3.24 -14.21 0.13
C LEU A 169 3.66 -14.83 -1.20
N GLN A 170 4.96 -14.79 -1.52
CA GLN A 170 5.51 -15.29 -2.79
C GLN A 170 6.07 -16.73 -2.66
N SER A 171 6.05 -17.29 -1.45
CA SER A 171 6.68 -18.58 -1.14
C SER A 171 5.68 -19.72 -0.98
N GLY A 172 4.38 -19.45 -1.12
CA GLY A 172 3.29 -20.43 -1.10
C GLY A 172 2.45 -20.37 -2.36
#